data_AF-A0A1Q1FEQ9-F1
#
_entry.id   AF-A0A1Q1FEQ9-F1
#
_cell.length_a   1.000
_cell.length_b   1.000
_cell.length_c   1.000
_cell.angle_alpha   90.00
_cell.angle_beta   90.00
_cell.angle_gamma   90.00
#
_symmetry.space_group_name_H-M   'P 1'
#
loop_
_entity.id
_entity.type
_entity.pdbx_description
1 polymer ?
#
loop_
_entity_poly.entity_id
_entity_poly.type
_entity_poly.pdbx_seq_one_letter_code
_entity_poly.pdbx_strand_id
1 'polypeptide(L)' 'MTTANDGTADDPEQIDLDLLRSALREGYFGAPREISLVELADRNGMSDREASVTLRRTLDRVLCEVVLAEEP' A
#
# COMPACT_ATOMS: atom_id res chain seq x y z
N MET A 1 -26.96 -7.21 39.12
CA MET A 1 -25.74 -6.45 39.44
C MET A 1 -25.09 -6.14 38.11
N THR A 2 -25.27 -4.91 37.64
CA THR A 2 -24.72 -4.41 36.38
C THR A 2 -23.25 -4.08 36.60
N THR A 3 -22.38 -4.61 35.76
CA THR A 3 -21.14 -3.94 35.40
C THR A 3 -21.02 -3.95 33.88
N ALA A 4 -21.59 -2.91 33.30
CA ALA A 4 -21.02 -2.26 32.13
C ALA A 4 -19.64 -1.70 32.50
N ASN A 5 -18.82 -1.46 31.48
CA ASN A 5 -17.42 -1.01 31.43
C ASN A 5 -16.46 -2.15 31.04
N ASP A 6 -15.54 -1.96 30.11
CA ASP A 6 -15.02 -0.77 29.46
C ASP A 6 -14.10 -1.26 28.34
N GLY A 7 -13.87 -0.43 27.32
CA GLY A 7 -12.85 -0.71 26.32
C GLY A 7 -13.42 -1.17 24.98
N THR A 8 -14.23 -0.33 24.35
CA THR A 8 -13.99 -0.10 22.92
C THR A 8 -12.64 0.62 22.83
N ALA A 9 -11.55 -0.14 23.01
CA ALA A 9 -10.29 0.27 22.44
C ALA A 9 -10.54 0.20 20.93
N ASP A 10 -10.51 1.38 20.33
CA ASP A 10 -10.24 1.60 18.92
C ASP A 10 -8.99 0.75 18.59
N ASP A 11 -9.22 -0.52 18.24
CA ASP A 11 -8.18 -1.46 17.81
C ASP A 11 -7.54 -0.79 16.59
N PRO A 12 -6.21 -0.62 16.54
CA PRO A 12 -5.56 0.10 15.46
C PRO A 12 -6.04 -0.49 14.16
N GLU A 13 -6.68 0.36 13.35
CA GLU A 13 -7.30 0.10 12.05
C GLU A 13 -6.70 -1.15 11.38
N GLN A 14 -7.29 -2.32 11.66
CA GLN A 14 -6.63 -3.60 11.40
C GLN A 14 -6.43 -3.73 9.89
N ILE A 15 -5.19 -3.54 9.43
CA ILE A 15 -4.89 -3.42 8.00
C ILE A 15 -5.12 -4.80 7.38
N ASP A 16 -6.15 -4.93 6.54
CA ASP A 16 -6.38 -6.13 5.74
C ASP A 16 -5.33 -6.20 4.62
N LEU A 17 -4.23 -6.88 4.92
CA LEU A 17 -3.08 -7.03 4.03
C LEU A 17 -3.40 -7.83 2.77
N ASP A 18 -4.31 -8.79 2.83
CA ASP A 18 -4.70 -9.58 1.66
C ASP A 18 -5.56 -8.76 0.69
N LEU A 19 -6.45 -7.92 1.22
CA LEU A 19 -7.15 -6.91 0.43
C LEU A 19 -6.17 -5.91 -0.18
N LEU A 20 -5.22 -5.40 0.59
CA LEU A 20 -4.23 -4.42 0.12
C LEU A 20 -3.34 -5.00 -1.00
N ARG A 21 -2.86 -6.24 -0.83
CA ARG A 21 -2.10 -6.98 -1.85
C ARG A 21 -2.91 -7.20 -3.13
N SER A 22 -4.19 -7.55 -2.99
CA SER A 22 -5.09 -7.77 -4.12
C SER A 22 -5.35 -6.46 -4.87
N ALA A 23 -5.74 -5.41 -4.15
CA ALA A 23 -5.92 -4.07 -4.69
C ALA A 23 -4.66 -3.57 -5.42
N LEU A 24 -3.47 -3.87 -4.90
CA LEU A 24 -2.23 -3.53 -5.57
C LEU A 24 -2.03 -4.29 -6.88
N ARG A 25 -2.23 -5.61 -6.86
CA ARG A 25 -2.06 -6.47 -8.03
C ARG A 25 -2.98 -6.05 -9.17
N GLU A 26 -4.20 -5.67 -8.83
CA GLU A 26 -5.22 -5.21 -9.79
C GLU A 26 -5.07 -3.72 -10.16
N GLY A 27 -4.06 -3.02 -9.61
CA GLY A 27 -3.81 -1.60 -9.90
C GLY A 27 -4.90 -0.66 -9.41
N TYR A 28 -5.60 -1.05 -8.35
CA TYR A 28 -6.80 -0.40 -7.81
C TYR A 28 -6.52 0.97 -7.16
N PHE A 29 -5.27 1.20 -6.70
CA PHE A 29 -4.89 2.48 -6.13
C PHE A 29 -4.65 3.53 -7.22
N GLY A 30 -5.39 4.64 -7.15
CA GLY A 30 -5.19 5.81 -7.99
C GLY A 30 -5.74 5.68 -9.40
N ALA A 31 -6.96 5.17 -9.55
CA ALA A 31 -7.74 5.31 -10.78
C ALA A 31 -8.80 6.43 -10.61
N PRO A 32 -8.82 7.47 -11.47
CA PRO A 32 -7.89 7.71 -12.57
C PRO A 32 -6.52 8.21 -12.09
N ARG A 33 -5.44 7.80 -12.77
CA ARG A 33 -4.09 8.29 -12.49
C ARG A 33 -3.97 9.72 -12.98
N GLU A 34 -3.38 10.61 -12.18
CA GLU A 34 -3.14 12.01 -12.58
C GLU A 34 -2.15 12.12 -13.75
N ILE A 35 -1.19 11.20 -13.85
CA ILE A 35 -0.23 11.11 -14.96
C ILE A 35 -0.06 9.66 -15.41
N SER A 36 0.35 9.48 -16.68
CA SER A 36 0.65 8.15 -17.22
C SER A 36 1.98 7.58 -16.68
N LEU A 37 2.18 6.27 -16.80
CA LEU A 37 3.47 5.64 -16.47
C LEU A 37 4.62 6.21 -17.30
N VAL A 38 4.36 6.53 -18.58
CA VAL A 38 5.34 7.12 -19.49
C VAL A 38 5.75 8.51 -19.00
N GLU A 39 4.78 9.35 -18.65
CA GLU A 39 5.05 10.69 -18.14
C GLU A 39 5.77 10.66 -16.79
N LEU A 40 5.44 9.70 -15.92
CA LEU A 40 6.18 9.45 -14.69
C LEU A 40 7.63 9.01 -14.96
N ALA A 41 7.84 8.12 -15.94
CA ALA A 41 9.16 7.66 -16.32
C ALA A 41 10.03 8.80 -16.88
N ASP A 42 9.47 9.60 -17.80
CA ASP A 42 10.14 10.76 -18.39
C ASP A 42 10.58 11.77 -17.31
N ARG A 43 9.70 12.08 -16.34
CA ARG A 43 10.02 12.99 -15.23
C ARG A 43 11.17 12.50 -14.35
N ASN A 44 11.39 11.19 -14.30
CA ASN A 44 12.44 10.56 -13.48
C ASN A 44 13.66 10.14 -14.31
N GLY A 45 13.71 10.47 -15.61
CA GLY A 45 14.81 10.08 -16.49
C GLY A 45 14.94 8.55 -16.66
N MET A 46 13.82 7.84 -16.60
CA MET A 46 13.75 6.38 -16.71
C MET A 46 13.01 5.98 -18.00
N SER A 47 13.26 4.77 -18.51
CA SER A 47 12.32 4.16 -19.45
C SER A 47 11.02 3.73 -18.75
N ASP A 48 9.94 3.61 -19.52
CA ASP A 48 8.64 3.10 -19.03
C ASP A 48 8.78 1.72 -18.37
N ARG A 49 9.62 0.86 -18.93
CA ARG A 49 9.91 -0.48 -18.42
C ARG A 49 10.68 -0.44 -17.10
N GLU A 50 11.69 0.42 -17.00
CA GLU A 50 12.44 0.62 -15.76
C GLU A 50 11.57 1.18 -14.65
N ALA A 51 10.73 2.17 -14.96
CA ALA A 51 9.77 2.73 -14.01
C ALA A 51 8.79 1.66 -13.51
N SER A 52 8.24 0.82 -14.40
CA SER A 52 7.34 -0.28 -14.03
C SER A 52 7.99 -1.29 -13.09
N VAL A 53 9.21 -1.75 -13.42
CA VAL A 53 9.94 -2.74 -12.61
C VAL A 53 10.32 -2.14 -11.26
N THR A 54 10.78 -0.88 -11.25
CA THR A 54 11.19 -0.17 -10.03
C THR A 54 10.01 0.01 -9.09
N LEU A 55 8.88 0.52 -9.58
CA LEU A 55 7.66 0.68 -8.78
C LEU A 55 7.22 -0.64 -8.18
N ARG A 56 7.18 -1.72 -8.98
CA ARG A 56 6.77 -3.03 -8.50
C ARG A 56 7.68 -3.56 -7.38
N ARG A 57 9.00 -3.41 -7.52
CA ARG A 57 9.98 -3.87 -6.53
C ARG A 57 9.96 -3.05 -5.25
N THR A 58 9.94 -1.73 -5.37
CA THR A 58 9.98 -0.82 -4.21
C THR A 58 8.69 -0.93 -3.41
N LEU A 59 7.55 -1.10 -4.08
CA LEU A 59 6.25 -1.22 -3.44
C LEU A 59 6.09 -2.55 -2.68
N ASP A 60 6.57 -3.65 -3.24
CA ASP A 60 6.65 -4.94 -2.55
C ASP A 60 7.49 -4.84 -1.27
N ARG A 61 8.63 -4.14 -1.35
CA ARG A 61 9.51 -3.90 -0.20
C ARG A 61 8.84 -3.03 0.87
N VAL A 62 8.25 -1.89 0.48
CA VAL A 62 7.57 -0.98 1.42
C VAL A 62 6.46 -1.71 2.17
N LEU A 63 5.68 -2.54 1.47
CA LEU A 63 4.64 -3.33 2.12
C LEU A 63 5.22 -4.39 3.07
N CYS A 64 6.31 -5.06 2.69
CA CYS A 64 6.97 -6.00 3.61
C CYS A 64 7.55 -5.29 4.85
N GLU A 65 8.13 -4.10 4.69
CA GLU A 65 8.66 -3.29 5.80
C GLU A 65 7.54 -2.76 6.72
N VAL A 66 6.39 -2.34 6.17
CA VAL A 66 5.23 -1.89 6.97
C VAL A 66 4.62 -3.05 7.75
N VAL A 67 4.50 -4.24 7.15
CA VAL A 67 3.93 -5.43 7.80
C VAL A 67 4.81 -5.97 8.93
N LEU A 68 6.13 -5.88 8.79
CA LEU A 68 7.08 -6.38 9.79
C LEU A 68 7.43 -5.34 10.86
N ALA A 69 7.09 -4.07 10.65
CA ALA A 69 7.27 -3.01 11.64
C ALA A 69 6.15 -2.97 12.70
N GLU A 70 5.10 -3.78 12.55
CA GLU A 70 3.99 -3.94 13.51
C GLU A 70 4.15 -5.18 14.42
N GLU A 71 5.38 -5.62 14.72
CA GLU A 71 5.63 -6.52 15.86
C GLU A 71 6.39 -5.76 16.97
N PRO A 72 5.85 -5.68 18.22
CA PRO A 72 6.57 -5.09 19.35
C PRO A 72 7.73 -5.96 19.86
#